data_AF-A0A921CMN9-F1
#
_entry.id   AF-A0A921CMN9-F1
#
_cell.length_a   1.000
_cell.length_b   1.000
_cell.length_c   1.000
_cell.angle_alpha   90.00
_cell.angle_beta   90.00
_cell.angle_gamma   90.00
#
_symmetry.space_group_name_H-M   'P 1'
#
loop_
_entity.id
_entity.type
_entity.pdbx_description
1 polymer ?
#
loop_
_entity_poly.entity_id
_entity_poly.type
_entity_poly.pdbx_seq_one_letter_code
_entity_poly.pdbx_strand_id
1 'polypeptide(L)' 'MTYVCSVCGRQSRLPDYCHGQPMSVQSTYTCPNCGATSSTPGVCCGQQMVRS' A
#
# COMPACT_ATOMS: atom_id res chain seq x y z
N MET A 1 -1.96 5.90 5.59
CA MET A 1 -0.76 5.08 5.34
C MET A 1 -0.61 4.13 6.50
N THR A 2 -0.93 2.86 6.26
CA THR A 2 -0.77 1.78 7.24
C THR A 2 0.27 0.82 6.69
N TYR A 3 0.94 0.07 7.53
CA TYR A 3 1.79 -1.03 7.10
C TYR A 3 1.04 -2.31 7.38
N VAL A 4 1.10 -3.28 6.47
CA VAL A 4 0.49 -4.60 6.62
C VAL A 4 1.57 -5.67 6.61
N CYS A 5 1.40 -6.67 7.45
CA CYS A 5 2.18 -7.88 7.33
C CYS A 5 1.61 -8.73 6.19
N SER A 6 2.44 -9.08 5.22
CA SER A 6 2.08 -10.00 4.13
C SER A 6 1.82 -11.43 4.59
N VAL A 7 2.30 -11.82 5.78
CA VAL A 7 2.16 -13.18 6.33
C VAL A 7 0.84 -13.36 7.09
N CYS A 8 0.48 -12.42 7.95
CA CYS A 8 -0.69 -12.55 8.84
C CYS A 8 -1.74 -11.44 8.67
N GLY A 9 -1.51 -10.46 7.80
CA GLY A 9 -2.44 -9.36 7.53
C GLY A 9 -2.53 -8.31 8.65
N ARG A 10 -1.72 -8.40 9.70
CA ARG A 10 -1.68 -7.41 10.78
C ARG A 10 -1.40 -6.02 10.23
N GLN A 11 -2.15 -5.01 10.67
CA GLN A 11 -1.94 -3.62 10.30
C GLN A 11 -1.24 -2.83 11.41
N SER A 12 -0.35 -1.92 11.06
CA SER A 12 0.29 -0.95 11.97
C SER A 12 0.28 0.45 11.36
N ARG A 13 0.37 1.47 12.21
CA ARG A 13 0.47 2.88 11.76
C ARG A 13 1.92 3.34 11.52
N LEU A 14 2.88 2.52 11.92
CA LEU A 14 4.32 2.78 11.84
C LEU A 14 5.01 1.63 11.11
N PRO A 15 6.14 1.90 10.44
CA PRO A 15 6.98 0.85 9.88
C PRO A 15 7.45 -0.04 11.02
N ASP A 16 7.06 -1.31 10.98
CA ASP A 16 7.29 -2.29 12.02
C ASP A 16 7.68 -3.61 11.37
N TYR A 17 8.25 -4.53 12.14
CA TYR A 17 8.63 -5.86 11.68
C TYR A 17 7.64 -6.88 12.23
N CYS A 18 7.09 -7.72 11.36
CA CYS A 18 6.19 -8.78 11.75
C CYS A 18 6.72 -10.10 11.18
N HIS A 19 6.84 -11.13 12.02
CA HIS A 19 7.46 -12.42 11.66
C HIS A 19 8.90 -12.29 11.10
N GLY A 20 9.67 -11.31 11.61
CA GLY A 20 11.03 -11.05 11.12
C GLY A 20 11.10 -10.48 9.70
N GLN A 21 9.97 -10.06 9.14
CA GLN A 21 9.88 -9.37 7.86
C GLN A 21 9.37 -7.94 8.07
N PRO A 22 9.89 -6.96 7.33
CA PRO A 22 9.35 -5.60 7.38
C PRO A 22 7.90 -5.62 6.90
N MET A 23 7.03 -4.92 7.63
CA MET A 23 5.65 -4.73 7.19
C MET A 23 5.65 -3.86 5.93
N SER A 24 4.83 -4.24 4.94
CA SER A 24 4.74 -3.53 3.67
C SER A 24 3.77 -2.38 3.77
N VAL A 25 4.02 -1.27 3.09
CA VAL A 25 3.07 -0.16 3.05
C VAL A 25 1.77 -0.62 2.40
N GLN A 26 0.67 -0.51 3.12
CA GLN A 26 -0.67 -0.49 2.57
C GLN A 26 -0.86 0.83 1.84
N SER A 27 -0.64 0.77 0.55
CA SER A 27 -0.98 1.82 -0.38
C SER A 27 -2.49 1.93 -0.49
N THR A 28 -3.04 3.09 -0.15
CA THR A 28 -4.48 3.36 -0.23
C THR A 28 -4.96 3.64 -1.64
N TYR A 29 -4.05 3.90 -2.58
CA TYR A 29 -4.36 4.28 -3.95
C TYR A 29 -3.86 3.22 -4.91
N THR A 30 -4.70 2.80 -5.85
CA THR A 30 -4.38 1.82 -6.88
C THR A 30 -4.64 2.42 -8.27
N CYS A 31 -3.72 2.20 -9.20
CA CYS A 31 -3.88 2.52 -10.61
C CYS A 31 -4.83 1.49 -11.25
N PRO A 32 -5.98 1.90 -11.80
CA PRO A 32 -6.92 0.95 -12.40
C PRO A 32 -6.40 0.30 -13.69
N ASN A 33 -5.51 0.96 -14.43
CA ASN A 33 -4.94 0.42 -15.67
C ASN A 33 -3.79 -0.56 -15.44
N CYS A 34 -3.01 -0.35 -14.38
CA CYS A 34 -1.70 -0.97 -14.23
C CYS A 34 -1.50 -1.69 -12.90
N GLY A 35 -2.44 -1.54 -11.95
CA GLY A 35 -2.37 -2.15 -10.62
C GLY A 35 -1.29 -1.53 -9.71
N ALA A 36 -0.57 -0.50 -10.17
CA ALA A 36 0.41 0.20 -9.36
C ALA A 36 -0.24 0.78 -8.11
N THR A 37 0.34 0.53 -6.94
CA THR A 37 -0.18 1.02 -5.67
C THR A 37 0.68 2.18 -5.15
N SER A 38 0.02 3.20 -4.60
CA SER A 38 0.69 4.34 -3.97
C SER A 38 0.03 4.71 -2.65
N SER A 39 0.83 5.27 -1.76
CA SER A 39 0.37 5.81 -0.49
C SER A 39 -0.23 7.22 -0.63
N THR A 40 0.10 7.92 -1.70
CA THR A 40 -0.40 9.26 -2.02
C THR A 40 -1.28 9.24 -3.27
N PRO A 41 -2.30 10.11 -3.34
CA PRO A 41 -3.03 10.33 -4.58
C PRO A 41 -2.05 10.83 -5.64
N GLY A 42 -2.14 10.28 -6.85
CA GLY A 42 -1.28 10.63 -7.96
C GLY A 42 -1.94 10.33 -9.29
N VAL A 43 -1.25 10.61 -10.39
CA VAL A 43 -1.65 10.19 -11.73
C VAL A 43 -0.70 9.09 -12.15
N CYS A 44 -1.26 7.94 -12.56
CA CYS A 44 -0.50 6.81 -13.06
C CYS A 44 -1.13 6.38 -14.39
N CYS A 45 -0.30 6.18 -15.43
CA CYS A 45 -0.77 5.86 -16.79
C CYS A 45 -1.79 6.86 -17.36
N GLY A 46 -1.65 8.15 -17.04
CA GLY A 46 -2.57 9.21 -17.48
C GLY A 46 -3.95 9.18 -16.81
N GLN A 47 -4.15 8.34 -15.79
CA GLN A 47 -5.37 8.26 -14.99
C GLN A 47 -5.09 8.60 -13.53
N GLN A 48 -6.07 9.21 -12.85
CA GLN A 48 -5.96 9.45 -11.41
C GLN A 48 -5.99 8.10 -10.68
N MET A 49 -5.05 7.88 -9.76
CA MET A 49 -5.04 6.70 -8.90
C MET A 49 -6.28 6.72 -8.01
N VAL A 50 -7.02 5.61 -7.97
CA VAL A 50 -8.28 5.49 -7.22
C VAL A 50 -8.00 4.99 -5.82
N ARG A 51 -8.75 5.43 -4.81
CA ARG A 51 -8.65 4.83 -3.47
C ARG A 51 -9.23 3.43 -3.50
N SER A 52 -8.43 2.44 -3.10
CA SER A 52 -8.86 1.07 -2.84
C SER A 52 -9.38 0.91 -1.42
#